data_AF-A0A2E4J022-F1
#
_entry.id   AF-A0A2E4J022-F1
#
_cell.length_a   1.000
_cell.length_b   1.000
_cell.length_c   1.000
_cell.angle_alpha   90.00
_cell.angle_beta   90.00
_cell.angle_gamma   90.00
#
_symmetry.space_group_name_H-M   'P 1'
#
loop_
_entity.id
_entity.type
_entity.pdbx_description
1 polymer ?
#
loop_
_entity_poly.entity_id
_entity_poly.type
_entity_poly.pdbx_seq_one_letter_code
_entity_poly.pdbx_strand_id
1 'polypeptide(L)'
;MQLHPQAERLPFAHYGPFVTTGDGGVLCFDAHHAHRSDDEGVTWDSFPLFANQKKYRTSIERALLRTRDGTTIAAWINLEEIERGLAHDWGASPEEFDHWILPSYISRSHDDGLTWDEPILINRPWCGCFHSMIQTRSGRIVLVGQEIIPEWRHATVMFVSDDKGATWQRSNILDNGIGRHDHAGSCEATVIQRPDDSLYLLLRNESGFLTESISTDEGLTWPEQESTTIPSVTCCAQMSTLADGTVTLLWNPPPRYDPVSPAAHDEMAGRPELAARDELALALSRDGGVTWETHGIVAADYSRVRDLPEYIRASYPYLYERRPGEVWITTMFGDVRIKLDPKNLHEGEIPLPPLVIMFGDSTTARRPDEVKSVYADRLKKHLIAAGIDHTVANRGVPANDTSHAMARFDGDVLAFNPSLVVIQFGLNDAAVDVWREPPATAPRVSQADYIANLESIINRLKERGIPVILMTPNRMYWSPLLLERYDTAPYDGSNPESFNQLHIDNYAAAMRDLAAREDVPLIDVNQAYLDSGDPRQFLLTRCMQHPNDAGHKLVADLLAPVVINLLQAGSAKS
;
A
#
# COMPACT_ATOMS: atom_id res chain seq x y z
N MET A 1 -0.85 -12.21 12.29
CA MET A 1 0.15 -11.17 12.63
C MET A 1 1.50 -11.79 12.94
N GLN A 2 2.50 -11.50 12.13
CA GLN A 2 3.92 -11.79 12.35
C GLN A 2 4.61 -10.50 12.80
N LEU A 3 5.62 -10.62 13.68
CA LEU A 3 6.37 -9.50 14.23
C LEU A 3 7.85 -9.66 13.90
N HIS A 4 8.57 -8.55 13.82
CA HIS A 4 10.02 -8.56 13.62
C HIS A 4 10.73 -9.40 14.70
N PRO A 5 11.80 -10.15 14.38
CA PRO A 5 12.48 -11.02 15.35
C PRO A 5 13.03 -10.30 16.59
N GLN A 6 13.38 -9.02 16.46
CA GLN A 6 13.86 -8.16 17.56
C GLN A 6 12.73 -7.46 18.34
N ALA A 7 11.47 -7.71 17.99
CA ALA A 7 10.34 -7.09 18.65
C ALA A 7 9.87 -7.90 19.86
N GLU A 8 9.65 -7.23 20.98
CA GLU A 8 9.02 -7.80 22.17
C GLU A 8 7.59 -7.30 22.30
N ARG A 9 6.65 -8.15 22.71
CA ARG A 9 5.28 -7.70 22.98
C ARG A 9 5.21 -6.86 24.24
N LEU A 10 4.43 -5.79 24.18
CA LEU A 10 4.03 -5.01 25.35
C LEU A 10 3.04 -5.80 26.21
N PRO A 11 3.00 -5.60 27.53
CA PRO A 11 2.16 -6.38 28.45
C PRO A 11 0.68 -5.93 28.48
N PHE A 12 0.25 -5.05 27.57
CA PHE A 12 -1.07 -4.43 27.58
C PHE A 12 -1.68 -4.30 26.18
N ALA A 13 -3.00 -4.08 26.13
CA ALA A 13 -3.77 -3.90 24.90
C ALA A 13 -3.98 -2.44 24.50
N HIS A 14 -3.73 -1.49 25.42
CA HIS A 14 -3.76 -0.06 25.11
C HIS A 14 -2.90 0.25 23.89
N TYR A 15 -3.37 1.17 23.05
CA TYR A 15 -2.58 1.72 21.95
C TYR A 15 -2.40 3.21 22.14
N GLY A 16 -1.45 3.73 21.37
CA GLY A 16 -1.10 5.12 21.39
C GLY A 16 -2.27 6.07 21.10
N PRO A 17 -2.02 7.36 21.24
CA PRO A 17 -0.74 7.96 21.61
C PRO A 17 -0.38 7.76 23.09
N PHE A 18 0.92 7.74 23.39
CA PHE A 18 1.49 7.65 24.74
C PHE A 18 2.38 8.86 25.02
N VAL A 19 2.47 9.28 26.28
CA VAL A 19 3.46 10.26 26.76
C VAL A 19 4.06 9.81 28.09
N THR A 20 5.29 10.24 28.37
CA THR A 20 5.94 10.03 29.67
C THR A 20 5.46 11.08 30.66
N THR A 21 4.96 10.67 31.83
CA THR A 21 4.56 11.59 32.91
C THR A 21 5.79 12.17 33.63
N GLY A 22 5.61 13.26 34.38
CA GLY A 22 6.71 13.95 35.08
C GLY A 22 7.42 13.13 36.13
N ASP A 23 6.74 12.12 36.68
CA ASP A 23 7.30 11.14 37.62
C ASP A 23 7.82 9.87 36.94
N GLY A 24 7.87 9.85 35.61
CA GLY A 24 8.47 8.77 34.82
C GLY A 24 7.52 7.64 34.44
N GLY A 25 6.25 7.71 34.82
CA GLY A 25 5.20 6.79 34.36
C GLY A 25 4.78 7.03 32.90
N VAL A 26 3.72 6.35 32.48
CA VAL A 26 3.17 6.40 31.12
C VAL A 26 1.69 6.80 31.18
N LEU A 27 1.29 7.66 30.24
CA LEU A 27 -0.08 8.12 30.10
C LEU A 27 -0.58 7.87 28.67
N CYS A 28 -1.78 7.31 28.55
CA CYS A 28 -2.59 7.31 27.33
C CYS A 28 -4.04 7.65 27.68
N PHE A 29 -4.96 7.56 26.71
CA PHE A 29 -6.40 7.71 26.99
C PHE A 29 -7.25 6.82 26.09
N ASP A 30 -8.52 6.62 26.45
CA ASP A 30 -9.54 5.95 25.66
C ASP A 30 -10.74 6.87 25.36
N ALA A 31 -11.87 6.28 24.95
CA ALA A 31 -13.12 6.99 24.64
C ALA A 31 -13.59 7.98 25.74
N HIS A 32 -13.23 7.73 27.00
CA HIS A 32 -13.80 8.42 28.16
C HIS A 32 -12.77 8.75 29.27
N HIS A 33 -11.66 8.02 29.34
CA HIS A 33 -10.72 8.08 30.45
C HIS A 33 -9.27 8.24 29.99
N ALA A 34 -8.50 9.01 30.75
CA ALA A 34 -7.05 8.95 30.77
C ALA A 34 -6.60 7.74 31.61
N HIS A 35 -5.59 7.01 31.14
CA HIS A 35 -5.04 5.83 31.79
C HIS A 35 -3.57 6.06 32.10
N ARG A 36 -3.20 5.89 33.36
CA ARG A 36 -1.84 6.12 33.86
C ARG A 36 -1.26 4.84 34.44
N SER A 37 0.01 4.57 34.13
CA SER A 37 0.76 3.44 34.67
C SER A 37 2.09 3.91 35.23
N ASP A 38 2.50 3.36 36.37
CA ASP A 38 3.80 3.55 37.00
C ASP A 38 4.71 2.31 36.91
N ASP A 39 4.25 1.25 36.24
CA ASP A 39 4.89 -0.07 36.18
C ASP A 39 5.06 -0.60 34.73
N GLU A 40 5.28 0.32 33.78
CA GLU A 40 5.47 0.00 32.35
C GLU A 40 4.25 -0.67 31.69
N GLY A 41 3.06 -0.31 32.17
CA GLY A 41 1.78 -0.72 31.62
C GLY A 41 1.30 -2.09 32.10
N VAL A 42 1.85 -2.62 33.18
CA VAL A 42 1.36 -3.85 33.82
C VAL A 42 0.03 -3.58 34.53
N THR A 43 -0.09 -2.43 35.20
CA THR A 43 -1.33 -1.93 35.80
C THR A 43 -1.61 -0.49 35.36
N TRP A 44 -2.90 -0.13 35.37
CA TRP A 44 -3.38 1.17 34.91
C TRP A 44 -4.44 1.72 35.86
N ASP A 45 -4.24 2.96 36.31
CA ASP A 45 -5.26 3.77 36.99
C ASP A 45 -5.99 4.62 35.95
N SER A 46 -7.32 4.71 36.08
CA SER A 46 -8.19 5.44 35.13
C SER A 46 -8.80 6.70 35.74
N PHE A 47 -8.74 7.81 34.99
CA PHE A 47 -9.25 9.11 35.39
C PHE A 47 -10.18 9.67 34.30
N PRO A 48 -11.34 10.27 34.62
CA PRO A 48 -12.21 10.86 33.60
C PRO A 48 -11.51 11.93 32.77
N LEU A 49 -11.55 11.81 31.44
CA LEU A 49 -10.95 12.79 30.51
C LEU A 49 -11.75 14.11 30.45
N PHE A 50 -13.03 14.05 30.82
CA PHE A 50 -13.95 15.19 30.88
C PHE A 50 -15.05 14.93 31.91
N ALA A 51 -15.59 16.00 32.49
CA ALA A 51 -16.64 15.91 33.50
C ALA A 51 -17.99 15.40 32.92
N ASN A 52 -18.36 15.86 31.71
CA ASN A 52 -19.62 15.49 31.09
C ASN A 52 -19.49 14.28 30.15
N GLN A 53 -19.56 13.09 30.74
CA GLN A 53 -19.45 11.80 30.05
C GLN A 53 -20.61 11.47 29.09
N LYS A 54 -21.67 12.30 29.04
CA LYS A 54 -22.79 12.15 28.10
C LYS A 54 -22.68 13.06 26.88
N LYS A 55 -21.94 14.17 27.01
CA LYS A 55 -21.74 15.14 25.93
C LYS A 55 -20.55 14.76 25.05
N TYR A 56 -19.60 14.03 25.62
CA TYR A 56 -18.32 13.77 25.00
C TYR A 56 -17.99 12.29 24.98
N ARG A 57 -17.49 11.84 23.83
CA ARG A 57 -16.88 10.52 23.64
C ARG A 57 -15.81 10.66 22.57
N THR A 58 -14.56 10.33 22.89
CA THR A 58 -13.47 10.46 21.92
C THR A 58 -13.60 9.41 20.83
N SER A 59 -13.14 9.75 19.62
CA SER A 59 -12.88 8.75 18.58
C SER A 59 -11.61 7.93 18.88
N ILE A 60 -11.36 6.94 18.04
CA ILE A 60 -10.15 6.10 18.12
C ILE A 60 -8.91 6.84 17.60
N GLU A 61 -9.12 7.83 16.72
CA GLU A 61 -8.14 8.77 16.19
C GLU A 61 -7.89 9.90 17.17
N ARG A 62 -6.64 10.09 17.55
CA ARG A 62 -6.27 11.00 18.64
C ARG A 62 -4.79 11.32 18.65
N ALA A 63 -4.45 12.45 19.26
CA ALA A 63 -3.08 12.84 19.55
C ALA A 63 -2.93 13.22 21.03
N LEU A 64 -1.75 12.97 21.60
CA LEU A 64 -1.41 13.30 22.98
C LEU A 64 0.00 13.88 23.00
N LEU A 65 0.16 14.99 23.72
CA LEU A 65 1.43 15.66 23.89
C LEU A 65 1.53 16.11 25.34
N ARG A 66 2.67 15.83 25.97
CA ARG A 66 3.07 16.49 27.20
C ARG A 66 4.11 17.55 26.85
N THR A 67 3.78 18.81 27.11
CA THR A 67 4.70 19.93 26.87
C THR A 67 5.90 19.84 27.82
N ARG A 68 7.01 20.49 27.46
CA ARG A 68 8.23 20.49 28.27
C ARG A 68 8.04 21.07 29.69
N ASP A 69 7.02 21.90 29.89
CA ASP A 69 6.67 22.49 31.18
C ASP A 69 5.56 21.73 31.94
N GLY A 70 5.08 20.60 31.41
CA GLY A 70 4.24 19.63 32.11
C GLY A 70 2.75 19.69 31.83
N THR A 71 2.26 20.60 30.98
CA THR A 71 0.87 20.57 30.52
C THR A 71 0.69 19.40 29.55
N THR A 72 -0.28 18.53 29.82
CA THR A 72 -0.68 17.47 28.89
C THR A 72 -1.87 17.93 28.07
N ILE A 73 -1.82 17.73 26.76
CA ILE A 73 -2.86 18.11 25.79
C ILE A 73 -3.30 16.85 25.06
N ALA A 74 -4.59 16.55 25.11
CA ALA A 74 -5.23 15.48 24.36
C ALA A 74 -6.10 16.11 23.26
N ALA A 75 -5.84 15.76 21.99
CA ALA A 75 -6.65 16.16 20.84
C ALA A 75 -7.45 14.97 20.33
N TRP A 76 -8.74 15.17 20.08
CA TRP A 76 -9.68 14.11 19.77
C TRP A 76 -10.92 14.63 19.05
N ILE A 77 -11.67 13.72 18.46
CA ILE A 77 -12.93 14.01 17.76
C ILE A 77 -14.11 13.57 18.63
N ASN A 78 -15.17 14.39 18.72
CA ASN A 78 -16.36 14.07 19.50
C ASN A 78 -17.38 13.25 18.72
N LEU A 79 -17.50 11.97 19.07
CA LEU A 79 -18.46 11.05 18.44
C LEU A 79 -19.92 11.27 18.87
N GLU A 80 -20.18 12.05 19.92
CA GLU A 80 -21.55 12.38 20.36
C GLU A 80 -22.19 13.52 19.56
N GLU A 81 -21.40 14.26 18.78
CA GLU A 81 -21.85 15.41 17.98
C GLU A 81 -21.83 15.15 16.46
N ILE A 82 -21.86 13.87 16.05
CA ILE A 82 -21.92 13.51 14.64
C ILE A 82 -23.32 13.79 14.05
N GLU A 83 -23.41 14.62 13.01
CA GLU A 83 -24.70 14.97 12.38
C GLU A 83 -25.00 14.13 11.11
N ARG A 84 -23.99 13.67 10.37
CA ARG A 84 -24.11 12.78 9.18
C ARG A 84 -22.88 11.88 9.05
N GLY A 85 -23.03 10.58 8.81
CA GLY A 85 -21.91 9.62 8.73
C GLY A 85 -21.55 9.18 7.31
N LEU A 86 -20.33 8.68 7.10
CA LEU A 86 -19.69 8.34 5.81
C LEU A 86 -20.56 7.54 4.81
N ALA A 87 -21.50 6.73 5.30
CA ALA A 87 -22.26 5.79 4.47
C ALA A 87 -23.49 6.38 3.76
N HIS A 88 -23.96 7.58 4.11
CA HIS A 88 -25.16 8.17 3.51
C HIS A 88 -24.80 9.53 2.90
N ASP A 89 -24.81 9.61 1.56
CA ASP A 89 -24.77 10.85 0.78
C ASP A 89 -23.40 11.56 0.61
N TRP A 90 -22.26 10.85 0.62
CA TRP A 90 -20.99 11.48 0.23
C TRP A 90 -21.03 11.95 -1.23
N GLY A 91 -20.60 13.18 -1.50
CA GLY A 91 -20.59 13.77 -2.84
C GLY A 91 -21.88 14.52 -3.20
N ALA A 92 -22.66 14.95 -2.20
CA ALA A 92 -23.87 15.74 -2.39
C ALA A 92 -23.59 17.17 -2.93
N SER A 93 -24.54 18.10 -2.86
CA SER A 93 -24.28 19.45 -3.40
C SER A 93 -23.24 20.19 -2.54
N PRO A 94 -22.43 21.12 -3.11
CA PRO A 94 -21.51 21.92 -2.30
C PRO A 94 -22.21 22.66 -1.15
N GLU A 95 -23.48 23.03 -1.30
CA GLU A 95 -24.24 23.71 -0.25
C GLU A 95 -24.60 22.78 0.92
N GLU A 96 -24.34 21.47 0.82
CA GLU A 96 -24.65 20.49 1.86
C GLU A 96 -23.41 20.00 2.63
N PHE A 97 -22.20 20.39 2.24
CA PHE A 97 -20.96 19.91 2.91
C PHE A 97 -20.88 20.39 4.37
N ASP A 98 -21.42 21.57 4.68
CA ASP A 98 -21.38 22.16 6.03
C ASP A 98 -22.28 21.45 7.05
N HIS A 99 -23.18 20.58 6.58
CA HIS A 99 -23.94 19.64 7.40
C HIS A 99 -23.15 18.37 7.76
N TRP A 100 -21.96 18.16 7.16
CA TRP A 100 -21.06 17.08 7.54
C TRP A 100 -20.18 17.52 8.69
N ILE A 101 -20.65 17.18 9.89
CA ILE A 101 -20.08 17.65 11.15
C ILE A 101 -19.58 16.45 11.94
N LEU A 102 -18.30 16.54 12.28
CA LEU A 102 -17.60 15.63 13.17
C LEU A 102 -16.54 16.46 13.90
N PRO A 103 -16.94 17.16 14.99
CA PRO A 103 -16.16 18.24 15.56
C PRO A 103 -14.98 17.74 16.38
N SER A 104 -13.96 18.58 16.42
CA SER A 104 -12.68 18.32 17.06
C SER A 104 -12.52 19.13 18.33
N TYR A 105 -12.01 18.50 19.37
CA TYR A 105 -11.80 19.08 20.69
C TYR A 105 -10.39 18.84 21.18
N ILE A 106 -9.96 19.70 22.11
CA ILE A 106 -8.78 19.47 22.94
C ILE A 106 -9.15 19.51 24.41
N SER A 107 -8.57 18.60 25.19
CA SER A 107 -8.60 18.61 26.65
C SER A 107 -7.19 18.86 27.18
N ARG A 108 -7.08 19.52 28.34
CA ARG A 108 -5.78 19.80 28.97
C ARG A 108 -5.74 19.31 30.40
N SER A 109 -4.59 18.80 30.82
CA SER A 109 -4.29 18.43 32.20
C SER A 109 -3.02 19.14 32.65
N HIS A 110 -3.01 19.57 33.90
CA HIS A 110 -1.88 20.24 34.55
C HIS A 110 -1.23 19.36 35.63
N ASP A 111 -1.67 18.10 35.72
CA ASP A 111 -1.28 17.13 36.75
C ASP A 111 -1.08 15.72 36.15
N ASP A 112 -0.58 15.65 34.91
CA ASP A 112 -0.24 14.40 34.22
C ASP A 112 -1.40 13.39 34.11
N GLY A 113 -2.58 13.92 33.81
CA GLY A 113 -3.76 13.15 33.42
C GLY A 113 -4.73 12.79 34.55
N LEU A 114 -4.48 13.25 35.78
CA LEU A 114 -5.35 12.99 36.93
C LEU A 114 -6.64 13.82 36.87
N THR A 115 -6.53 15.09 36.47
CA THR A 115 -7.67 15.99 36.25
C THR A 115 -7.53 16.72 34.92
N TRP A 116 -8.68 17.07 34.34
CA TRP A 116 -8.76 17.67 33.01
C TRP A 116 -9.69 18.88 33.00
N ASP A 117 -9.28 19.92 32.28
CA ASP A 117 -10.08 21.11 31.98
C ASP A 117 -11.31 20.76 31.14
N GLU A 118 -12.32 21.64 31.09
CA GLU A 118 -13.45 21.49 30.17
C GLU A 118 -12.95 21.48 28.70
N PRO A 119 -13.44 20.57 27.84
CA PRO A 119 -12.99 20.48 26.45
C PRO A 119 -13.20 21.78 25.65
N ILE A 120 -12.18 22.17 24.89
CA ILE A 120 -12.20 23.35 24.01
C ILE A 120 -12.48 22.87 22.57
N LEU A 121 -13.54 23.39 21.94
CA LEU A 121 -13.83 23.16 20.53
C LEU A 121 -12.77 23.87 19.68
N ILE A 122 -12.07 23.12 18.82
CA ILE A 122 -11.04 23.66 17.91
C ILE A 122 -11.51 23.71 16.46
N ASN A 123 -12.36 22.77 16.04
CA ASN A 123 -12.82 22.68 14.66
C ASN A 123 -14.21 22.04 14.57
N ARG A 124 -15.08 22.55 13.68
CA ARG A 124 -16.45 22.06 13.52
C ARG A 124 -16.68 21.17 12.29
N PRO A 125 -16.14 21.48 11.09
CA PRO A 125 -16.29 20.63 9.92
C PRO A 125 -15.81 19.20 10.18
N TRP A 126 -16.26 18.26 9.35
CA TRP A 126 -15.86 16.86 9.45
C TRP A 126 -14.33 16.70 9.46
N CYS A 127 -13.81 16.21 10.58
CA CYS A 127 -12.41 15.80 10.74
C CYS A 127 -12.36 14.27 10.80
N GLY A 128 -11.66 13.64 9.85
CA GLY A 128 -11.54 12.19 9.80
C GLY A 128 -10.46 11.63 10.73
N CYS A 129 -9.46 12.43 11.14
CA CYS A 129 -8.35 11.97 11.95
C CYS A 129 -7.55 13.10 12.63
N PHE A 130 -7.11 12.86 13.87
CA PHE A 130 -5.93 13.48 14.48
C PHE A 130 -4.84 12.44 14.64
N HIS A 131 -3.66 12.68 14.06
CA HIS A 131 -2.58 11.68 14.09
C HIS A 131 -1.25 12.23 14.60
N SER A 132 -1.04 13.55 14.62
CA SER A 132 0.26 14.13 14.96
C SER A 132 0.16 15.46 15.70
N MET A 133 0.93 15.60 16.77
CA MET A 133 1.06 16.84 17.55
C MET A 133 2.49 16.96 18.11
N ILE A 134 3.12 18.12 17.93
CA ILE A 134 4.49 18.37 18.40
C ILE A 134 4.58 19.69 19.18
N GLN A 135 5.60 19.82 20.03
CA GLN A 135 6.06 21.11 20.54
C GLN A 135 7.37 21.50 19.85
N THR A 136 7.36 22.60 19.09
CA THR A 136 8.57 23.12 18.43
C THR A 136 9.59 23.61 19.47
N ARG A 137 10.82 23.86 19.04
CA ARG A 137 11.89 24.41 19.89
C ARG A 137 11.55 25.78 20.46
N SER A 138 10.76 26.59 19.75
CA SER A 138 10.29 27.90 20.26
C SER A 138 9.29 27.78 21.41
N GLY A 139 8.67 26.60 21.54
CA GLY A 139 7.64 26.31 22.55
C GLY A 139 6.24 26.25 21.98
N ARG A 140 6.02 26.68 20.72
CA ARG A 140 4.75 26.56 20.00
C ARG A 140 4.33 25.10 19.87
N ILE A 141 3.03 24.85 20.00
CA ILE A 141 2.42 23.56 19.72
C ILE A 141 1.84 23.59 18.32
N VAL A 142 2.03 22.51 17.56
CA VAL A 142 1.47 22.32 16.23
C VAL A 142 0.69 21.01 16.22
N LEU A 143 -0.60 21.09 15.94
CA LEU A 143 -1.52 19.96 15.81
C LEU A 143 -1.95 19.84 14.35
N VAL A 144 -1.79 18.64 13.79
CA VAL A 144 -2.22 18.34 12.41
C VAL A 144 -3.66 17.84 12.45
N GLY A 145 -4.54 18.53 11.73
CA GLY A 145 -5.96 18.18 11.58
C GLY A 145 -6.39 18.05 10.12
N GLN A 146 -7.68 17.77 9.96
CA GLN A 146 -8.30 17.49 8.66
C GLN A 146 -9.70 18.12 8.62
N GLU A 147 -10.12 18.49 7.42
CA GLU A 147 -11.47 19.01 7.14
C GLU A 147 -12.01 18.41 5.85
N ILE A 148 -13.33 18.29 5.74
CA ILE A 148 -14.02 18.18 4.45
C ILE A 148 -14.13 19.58 3.81
N ILE A 149 -13.93 19.67 2.50
CA ILE A 149 -14.06 20.90 1.72
C ILE A 149 -15.22 20.82 0.71
N PRO A 150 -15.69 21.94 0.12
CA PRO A 150 -16.84 21.97 -0.80
C PRO A 150 -16.74 21.02 -2.00
N GLU A 151 -15.53 20.62 -2.37
CA GLU A 151 -15.25 19.67 -3.43
C GLU A 151 -15.44 18.21 -3.04
N TRP A 152 -15.90 17.91 -1.81
CA TRP A 152 -16.20 16.55 -1.32
C TRP A 152 -15.00 15.62 -1.30
N ARG A 153 -13.88 16.17 -0.84
CA ARG A 153 -12.65 15.46 -0.50
C ARG A 153 -12.11 16.04 0.81
N HIS A 154 -11.08 15.41 1.35
CA HIS A 154 -10.42 15.90 2.54
C HIS A 154 -9.31 16.90 2.20
N ALA A 155 -9.12 17.88 3.09
CA ALA A 155 -7.97 18.75 3.09
C ALA A 155 -7.33 18.77 4.48
N THR A 156 -6.02 18.97 4.51
CA THR A 156 -5.24 19.02 5.74
C THR A 156 -5.14 20.47 6.23
N VAL A 157 -5.28 20.67 7.53
CA VAL A 157 -5.17 21.97 8.20
C VAL A 157 -4.35 21.82 9.47
N MET A 158 -3.62 22.87 9.85
CA MET A 158 -2.82 22.88 11.07
C MET A 158 -3.46 23.85 12.07
N PHE A 159 -3.41 23.47 13.34
CA PHE A 159 -3.76 24.33 14.45
C PHE A 159 -2.50 24.58 15.27
N VAL A 160 -2.20 25.85 15.56
CA VAL A 160 -1.02 26.24 16.34
C VAL A 160 -1.40 26.95 17.62
N SER A 161 -0.67 26.71 18.69
CA SER A 161 -0.88 27.34 19.99
C SER A 161 0.42 27.83 20.60
N ASP A 162 0.42 29.08 21.06
CA ASP A 162 1.55 29.75 21.73
C ASP A 162 1.36 29.85 23.25
N ASP A 163 0.26 29.32 23.78
CA ASP A 163 -0.16 29.45 25.18
C ASP A 163 -0.55 28.10 25.82
N LYS A 164 0.19 27.06 25.44
CA LYS A 164 0.06 25.69 26.00
C LYS A 164 -1.32 25.08 25.73
N GLY A 165 -1.86 25.33 24.54
CA GLY A 165 -3.14 24.82 24.09
C GLY A 165 -4.35 25.55 24.63
N ALA A 166 -4.21 26.73 25.25
CA ALA A 166 -5.36 27.50 25.74
C ALA A 166 -6.15 28.14 24.61
N THR A 167 -5.44 28.66 23.61
CA THR A 167 -5.99 29.22 22.38
C THR A 167 -5.24 28.68 21.17
N TRP A 168 -5.94 28.65 20.03
CA TRP A 168 -5.45 28.04 18.80
C TRP A 168 -5.69 28.96 17.61
N GLN A 169 -4.70 29.05 16.73
CA GLN A 169 -4.76 29.71 15.45
C GLN A 169 -4.77 28.63 14.35
N ARG A 170 -5.63 28.80 13.34
CA ARG A 170 -5.74 27.86 12.21
C ARG A 170 -4.88 28.33 11.04
N SER A 171 -4.21 27.40 10.36
CA SER A 171 -3.43 27.65 9.14
C SER A 171 -4.31 27.85 7.89
N ASN A 172 -3.66 28.04 6.72
CA ASN A 172 -4.31 27.84 5.42
C ASN A 172 -4.74 26.37 5.22
N ILE A 173 -5.61 26.16 4.24
CA ILE A 173 -6.00 24.84 3.75
C ILE A 173 -4.87 24.30 2.86
N LEU A 174 -4.53 23.04 3.06
CA LEU A 174 -3.62 22.29 2.20
C LEU A 174 -4.44 21.19 1.51
N ASP A 175 -4.60 21.29 0.20
CA ASP A 175 -5.39 20.39 -0.65
C ASP A 175 -4.57 20.02 -1.89
N ASN A 176 -4.67 18.77 -2.35
CA ASN A 176 -3.96 18.28 -3.53
C ASN A 176 -4.84 18.25 -4.79
N GLY A 177 -6.14 18.51 -4.68
CA GLY A 177 -7.06 18.55 -5.81
C GLY A 177 -7.44 17.17 -6.39
N ILE A 178 -7.05 16.07 -5.74
CA ILE A 178 -7.23 14.71 -6.27
C ILE A 178 -8.49 14.07 -5.68
N GLY A 179 -9.37 13.58 -6.56
CA GLY A 179 -10.55 12.79 -6.20
C GLY A 179 -11.74 13.58 -5.65
N ARG A 180 -12.86 12.87 -5.48
CA ARG A 180 -14.14 13.39 -4.95
C ARG A 180 -14.92 12.27 -4.27
N HIS A 181 -14.34 11.72 -3.20
CA HIS A 181 -14.95 10.70 -2.36
C HIS A 181 -14.34 10.73 -0.95
N ASP A 182 -14.83 9.89 -0.05
CA ASP A 182 -14.54 9.83 1.39
C ASP A 182 -13.11 9.44 1.78
N HIS A 183 -12.25 9.17 0.78
CA HIS A 183 -10.84 8.84 0.95
C HIS A 183 -9.93 9.73 0.09
N ALA A 184 -10.53 10.67 -0.65
CA ALA A 184 -9.85 11.55 -1.59
C ALA A 184 -9.23 12.76 -0.89
N GLY A 185 -8.33 13.44 -1.60
CA GLY A 185 -7.67 14.65 -1.13
C GLY A 185 -6.41 14.38 -0.32
N SER A 186 -6.04 15.33 0.53
CA SER A 186 -4.98 15.16 1.53
C SER A 186 -5.61 14.89 2.88
N CYS A 187 -5.33 13.70 3.40
CA CYS A 187 -6.01 13.15 4.57
C CYS A 187 -5.13 13.25 5.81
N GLU A 188 -4.76 12.11 6.38
CA GLU A 188 -3.92 12.04 7.57
C GLU A 188 -2.48 12.43 7.28
N ALA A 189 -1.90 13.24 8.17
CA ALA A 189 -0.55 13.73 8.02
C ALA A 189 0.21 13.72 9.36
N THR A 190 1.54 13.72 9.25
CA THR A 190 2.47 13.70 10.39
C THR A 190 3.53 14.77 10.23
N VAL A 191 3.90 15.42 11.34
CA VAL A 191 4.80 16.57 11.35
C VAL A 191 5.99 16.37 12.28
N ILE A 192 7.16 16.84 11.85
CA ILE A 192 8.35 16.99 12.70
C ILE A 192 8.97 18.37 12.49
N GLN A 193 9.77 18.82 13.45
CA GLN A 193 10.64 19.98 13.26
C GLN A 193 12.05 19.52 12.83
N ARG A 194 12.51 20.00 11.68
CA ARG A 194 13.82 19.71 11.10
C ARG A 194 14.95 20.50 11.80
N PRO A 195 16.22 20.09 11.65
CA PRO A 195 17.37 20.78 12.26
C PRO A 195 17.49 22.27 11.92
N ASP A 196 16.94 22.70 10.77
CA ASP A 196 16.91 24.09 10.30
C ASP A 196 15.69 24.90 10.77
N ASP A 197 14.99 24.40 11.79
CA ASP A 197 13.75 24.95 12.37
C ASP A 197 12.50 24.89 11.48
N SER A 198 12.61 24.47 10.22
CA SER A 198 11.45 24.23 9.35
C SER A 198 10.58 23.08 9.87
N LEU A 199 9.28 23.14 9.59
CA LEU A 199 8.36 22.04 9.87
C LEU A 199 8.14 21.22 8.61
N TYR A 200 8.41 19.92 8.72
CA TYR A 200 8.25 18.95 7.63
C TYR A 200 7.00 18.11 7.86
N LEU A 201 6.09 18.15 6.88
CA LEU A 201 4.83 17.42 6.89
C LEU A 201 4.88 16.31 5.84
N LEU A 202 4.52 15.10 6.22
CA LEU A 202 4.22 13.99 5.30
C LEU A 202 2.73 13.67 5.35
N LEU A 203 2.12 13.47 4.18
CA LEU A 203 0.67 13.32 4.03
C LEU A 203 0.31 12.04 3.27
N ARG A 204 -0.75 11.39 3.72
CA ARG A 204 -1.45 10.34 2.97
C ARG A 204 -2.27 10.96 1.84
N ASN A 205 -2.19 10.34 0.67
CA ASN A 205 -3.08 10.53 -0.47
C ASN A 205 -3.22 9.21 -1.26
N GLU A 206 -3.87 9.24 -2.41
CA GLU A 206 -4.16 8.06 -3.26
C GLU A 206 -3.28 7.92 -4.52
N SER A 207 -2.20 8.71 -4.64
CA SER A 207 -1.26 8.68 -5.76
C SER A 207 -0.33 7.45 -5.77
N GLY A 208 -0.29 6.69 -4.67
CA GLY A 208 0.66 5.59 -4.46
C GLY A 208 1.97 6.01 -3.78
N PHE A 209 2.14 7.31 -3.51
CA PHE A 209 3.27 7.87 -2.76
C PHE A 209 2.77 8.79 -1.65
N LEU A 210 3.55 8.94 -0.58
CA LEU A 210 3.33 10.03 0.36
C LEU A 210 3.61 11.37 -0.34
N THR A 211 2.87 12.41 0.02
CA THR A 211 3.19 13.79 -0.36
C THR A 211 3.84 14.53 0.81
N GLU A 212 4.52 15.63 0.51
CA GLU A 212 5.16 16.49 1.50
C GLU A 212 4.82 17.97 1.33
N SER A 213 4.96 18.73 2.42
CA SER A 213 4.96 20.19 2.42
C SER A 213 5.87 20.68 3.56
N ILE A 214 6.49 21.86 3.39
CA ILE A 214 7.44 22.42 4.35
C ILE A 214 7.00 23.83 4.74
N SER A 215 6.76 24.04 6.03
CA SER A 215 6.47 25.36 6.61
C SER A 215 7.74 25.98 7.21
N THR A 216 7.93 27.27 6.98
CA THR A 216 9.05 28.08 7.49
C THR A 216 8.62 29.16 8.49
N ASP A 217 7.34 29.18 8.87
CA ASP A 217 6.74 30.16 9.78
C ASP A 217 6.07 29.48 11.01
N GLU A 218 6.64 28.35 11.42
CA GLU A 218 6.17 27.50 12.51
C GLU A 218 4.70 27.07 12.36
N GLY A 219 4.33 26.62 11.17
CA GLY A 219 3.07 25.92 10.90
C GLY A 219 1.88 26.81 10.60
N LEU A 220 2.07 28.14 10.46
CA LEU A 220 1.01 29.08 10.12
C LEU A 220 0.64 29.02 8.64
N THR A 221 1.64 28.87 7.77
CA THR A 221 1.43 28.71 6.33
C THR A 221 2.18 27.51 5.76
N TRP A 222 1.54 26.87 4.80
CA TRP A 222 2.02 25.68 4.11
C TRP A 222 1.87 25.84 2.60
N PRO A 223 2.96 25.70 1.82
CA PRO A 223 2.91 25.73 0.36
C PRO A 223 2.24 24.47 -0.21
N GLU A 224 2.03 24.47 -1.53
CA GLU A 224 1.50 23.33 -2.28
C GLU A 224 2.27 22.03 -1.99
N GLN A 225 1.56 20.90 -2.04
CA GLN A 225 2.12 19.59 -1.76
C GLN A 225 2.96 19.09 -2.93
N GLU A 226 4.10 18.47 -2.63
CA GLU A 226 4.95 17.80 -3.62
C GLU A 226 4.94 16.29 -3.38
N SER A 227 5.03 15.48 -4.44
CA SER A 227 5.14 14.02 -4.30
C SER A 227 6.53 13.64 -3.80
N THR A 228 6.58 12.74 -2.81
CA THR A 228 7.84 12.11 -2.38
C THR A 228 8.20 10.93 -3.27
N THR A 229 9.35 10.30 -2.98
CA THR A 229 9.74 8.99 -3.53
C THR A 229 9.34 7.82 -2.63
N ILE A 230 8.60 8.09 -1.55
CA ILE A 230 8.23 7.09 -0.54
C ILE A 230 6.93 6.41 -0.97
N PRO A 231 6.97 5.15 -1.44
CA PRO A 231 5.77 4.47 -1.86
C PRO A 231 4.90 4.16 -0.64
N SER A 232 3.59 4.30 -0.81
CA SER A 232 2.63 4.12 0.27
C SER A 232 1.36 3.48 -0.23
N VAL A 233 0.84 2.55 0.55
CA VAL A 233 -0.56 2.15 0.44
C VAL A 233 -1.37 3.14 1.27
N THR A 234 -2.50 3.60 0.74
CA THR A 234 -3.41 4.62 1.29
C THR A 234 -3.76 4.44 2.78
N CYS A 235 -2.82 4.84 3.65
CA CYS A 235 -2.87 4.78 5.11
C CYS A 235 -1.98 5.89 5.69
N CYS A 236 -2.24 6.31 6.93
CA CYS A 236 -1.45 7.32 7.58
C CYS A 236 -0.04 6.79 7.94
N ALA A 237 0.93 7.71 7.88
CA ALA A 237 2.27 7.49 8.37
C ALA A 237 2.45 8.20 9.73
N GLN A 238 3.44 7.75 10.50
CA GLN A 238 3.87 8.41 11.72
C GLN A 238 5.36 8.76 11.60
N MET A 239 5.68 10.05 11.72
CA MET A 239 7.03 10.52 11.96
C MET A 239 7.24 10.86 13.43
N SER A 240 8.48 10.70 13.89
CA SER A 240 8.92 11.16 15.21
C SER A 240 10.41 11.47 15.17
N THR A 241 10.86 12.44 15.96
CA THR A 241 12.28 12.72 16.17
C THR A 241 12.67 12.14 17.53
N LEU A 242 13.56 11.15 17.51
CA LEU A 242 14.10 10.52 18.72
C LEU A 242 15.02 11.47 19.49
N ALA A 243 15.30 11.14 20.73
CA ALA A 243 16.15 11.92 21.62
C ALA A 243 17.58 12.15 21.10
N ASP A 244 18.09 11.23 20.24
CA ASP A 244 19.40 11.37 19.59
C ASP A 244 19.38 12.18 18.28
N GLY A 245 18.22 12.71 17.90
CA GLY A 245 18.00 13.50 16.69
C GLY A 245 17.66 12.68 15.45
N THR A 246 17.68 11.35 15.52
CA THR A 246 17.24 10.47 14.44
C THR A 246 15.74 10.66 14.20
N VAL A 247 15.35 10.81 12.93
CA VAL A 247 13.94 10.81 12.53
C VAL A 247 13.53 9.39 12.17
N THR A 248 12.39 8.94 12.68
CA THR A 248 11.75 7.68 12.31
C THR A 248 10.56 7.93 11.38
N LEU A 249 10.35 7.06 10.40
CA LEU A 249 9.11 6.97 9.62
C LEU A 249 8.51 5.58 9.76
N LEU A 250 7.29 5.49 10.26
CA LEU A 250 6.53 4.27 10.41
C LEU A 250 5.29 4.35 9.51
N TRP A 251 5.18 3.47 8.51
CA TRP A 251 4.10 3.52 7.51
C TRP A 251 3.84 2.17 6.85
N ASN A 252 2.77 2.08 6.08
CA ASN A 252 2.47 0.92 5.25
C ASN A 252 2.95 1.15 3.80
N PRO A 253 4.09 0.56 3.38
CA PRO A 253 4.47 0.55 1.97
C PRO A 253 3.70 -0.53 1.19
N PRO A 254 3.75 -0.52 -0.15
CA PRO A 254 3.43 -1.71 -0.94
C PRO A 254 4.25 -2.89 -0.43
N PRO A 255 3.67 -4.10 -0.36
CA PRO A 255 4.39 -5.25 0.18
C PRO A 255 5.62 -5.60 -0.66
N ARG A 256 6.71 -6.04 -0.01
CA ARG A 256 7.97 -6.41 -0.67
C ARG A 256 7.83 -7.37 -1.84
N TYR A 257 6.86 -8.28 -1.79
CA TYR A 257 6.61 -9.26 -2.86
C TYR A 257 5.88 -8.66 -4.08
N ASP A 258 5.24 -7.49 -3.96
CA ASP A 258 4.50 -6.80 -5.02
C ASP A 258 4.63 -5.26 -4.89
N PRO A 259 5.83 -4.72 -5.17
CA PRO A 259 6.16 -3.31 -4.92
C PRO A 259 5.44 -2.34 -5.87
N VAL A 260 4.84 -2.86 -6.95
CA VAL A 260 4.08 -2.10 -7.94
C VAL A 260 2.57 -2.39 -7.83
N SER A 261 2.12 -2.95 -6.70
CA SER A 261 0.70 -3.13 -6.44
C SER A 261 0.01 -1.76 -6.49
N PRO A 262 -0.95 -1.53 -7.41
CA PRO A 262 -1.78 -0.35 -7.32
C PRO A 262 -2.62 -0.44 -6.05
N ALA A 263 -3.17 0.69 -5.60
CA ALA A 263 -4.43 0.64 -4.87
C ALA A 263 -5.41 -0.11 -5.78
N ALA A 264 -5.78 -1.33 -5.41
CA ALA A 264 -6.66 -2.19 -6.19
C ALA A 264 -8.05 -1.53 -6.35
N HIS A 265 -8.95 -2.05 -7.18
CA HIS A 265 -10.34 -1.60 -7.30
C HIS A 265 -11.29 -2.69 -6.79
N ASP A 266 -12.12 -2.35 -5.78
CA ASP A 266 -13.21 -3.16 -5.25
C ASP A 266 -14.48 -2.90 -6.10
N GLU A 267 -14.83 -3.88 -6.94
CA GLU A 267 -16.05 -3.85 -7.77
C GLU A 267 -17.34 -3.93 -6.94
N MET A 268 -17.28 -4.50 -5.73
CA MET A 268 -18.45 -4.72 -4.86
C MET A 268 -18.76 -3.49 -4.02
N ALA A 269 -17.74 -2.71 -3.68
CA ALA A 269 -17.87 -1.43 -2.98
C ALA A 269 -17.79 -0.20 -3.88
N GLY A 270 -17.53 -0.36 -5.19
CA GLY A 270 -17.43 0.75 -6.14
C GLY A 270 -16.28 1.72 -5.87
N ARG A 271 -15.25 1.29 -5.13
CA ARG A 271 -14.12 2.12 -4.69
C ARG A 271 -12.79 1.40 -4.93
N PRO A 272 -11.65 2.11 -4.98
CA PRO A 272 -10.35 1.45 -4.91
C PRO A 272 -10.28 0.55 -3.64
N GLU A 273 -10.05 -0.75 -3.79
CA GLU A 273 -9.54 -1.62 -2.73
C GLU A 273 -8.15 -1.08 -2.34
N LEU A 274 -8.08 -0.38 -1.21
CA LEU A 274 -6.83 0.21 -0.72
C LEU A 274 -5.74 -0.88 -0.75
N ALA A 275 -4.61 -0.61 -1.42
CA ALA A 275 -3.54 -1.59 -1.58
C ALA A 275 -3.25 -2.30 -0.24
N ALA A 276 -3.03 -3.61 -0.29
CA ALA A 276 -3.06 -4.43 0.90
C ALA A 276 -2.04 -3.91 1.94
N ARG A 277 -2.54 -3.49 3.11
CA ARG A 277 -1.73 -3.07 4.29
C ARG A 277 -1.06 -4.27 4.95
N ASP A 278 -0.35 -5.06 4.15
CA ASP A 278 0.26 -6.33 4.53
C ASP A 278 1.44 -6.15 5.45
N GLU A 279 2.19 -5.06 5.26
CA GLU A 279 3.44 -4.80 5.94
C GLU A 279 3.39 -3.41 6.58
N LEU A 280 3.90 -3.33 7.81
CA LEU A 280 4.19 -2.08 8.51
C LEU A 280 5.70 -1.94 8.58
N ALA A 281 6.24 -0.89 7.96
CA ALA A 281 7.67 -0.65 7.81
C ALA A 281 8.14 0.51 8.69
N LEU A 282 9.38 0.42 9.16
CA LEU A 282 10.08 1.47 9.90
C LEU A 282 11.38 1.83 9.15
N ALA A 283 11.57 3.11 8.86
CA ALA A 283 12.80 3.68 8.31
C ALA A 283 13.39 4.72 9.25
N LEU A 284 14.69 4.93 9.13
CA LEU A 284 15.44 5.93 9.89
C LEU A 284 16.01 6.99 8.96
N SER A 285 16.13 8.21 9.45
CA SER A 285 16.79 9.33 8.78
C SER A 285 17.67 10.10 9.75
N ARG A 286 18.86 10.49 9.31
CA ARG A 286 19.86 11.24 10.09
C ARG A 286 19.98 12.70 9.68
N ASP A 287 19.23 13.13 8.68
CA ASP A 287 19.31 14.47 8.07
C ASP A 287 17.96 15.20 8.11
N GLY A 288 17.07 14.82 9.03
CA GLY A 288 15.77 15.47 9.21
C GLY A 288 14.69 15.02 8.21
N GLY A 289 14.81 13.81 7.67
CA GLY A 289 13.87 13.25 6.71
C GLY A 289 14.13 13.68 5.26
N VAL A 290 15.36 14.10 4.94
CA VAL A 290 15.76 14.40 3.55
C VAL A 290 16.12 13.10 2.82
N THR A 291 16.86 12.22 3.49
CA THR A 291 17.15 10.86 3.01
C THR A 291 16.72 9.82 4.05
N TRP A 292 16.35 8.64 3.56
CA TRP A 292 15.88 7.52 4.37
C TRP A 292 16.79 6.31 4.18
N GLU A 293 17.19 5.69 5.28
CA GLU A 293 17.85 4.38 5.29
C GLU A 293 16.89 3.30 4.76
N THR A 294 17.42 2.15 4.35
CA THR A 294 16.58 1.00 3.97
C THR A 294 15.70 0.59 5.15
N HIS A 295 14.39 0.52 4.90
CA HIS A 295 13.41 0.20 5.93
C HIS A 295 13.41 -1.28 6.31
N GLY A 296 13.04 -1.57 7.55
CA GLY A 296 12.72 -2.92 8.03
C GLY A 296 11.21 -3.09 8.25
N ILE A 297 10.70 -4.31 8.08
CA ILE A 297 9.29 -4.61 8.36
C ILE A 297 9.13 -4.98 9.84
N VAL A 298 8.40 -4.16 10.60
CA VAL A 298 8.20 -4.35 12.04
C VAL A 298 7.04 -5.29 12.37
N ALA A 299 6.03 -5.32 11.49
CA ALA A 299 4.91 -6.24 11.58
C ALA A 299 4.38 -6.55 10.18
N ALA A 300 3.90 -7.78 9.98
CA ALA A 300 3.26 -8.17 8.74
C ALA A 300 2.09 -9.11 8.97
N ASP A 301 1.12 -9.06 8.07
CA ASP A 301 -0.05 -9.92 8.14
C ASP A 301 -0.48 -10.43 6.77
N TYR A 302 0.07 -11.59 6.41
CA TYR A 302 -0.13 -12.15 5.07
C TYR A 302 -1.30 -13.11 4.93
N SER A 303 -1.95 -13.55 6.01
CA SER A 303 -3.09 -14.47 5.86
C SER A 303 -4.20 -13.82 5.04
N ARG A 304 -4.71 -14.56 4.07
CA ARG A 304 -5.71 -14.16 3.07
C ARG A 304 -7.05 -14.84 3.30
N VAL A 305 -7.03 -16.07 3.83
CA VAL A 305 -8.25 -16.80 4.18
C VAL A 305 -8.62 -16.47 5.62
N ARG A 306 -9.61 -15.59 5.80
CA ARG A 306 -10.05 -15.15 7.13
C ARG A 306 -11.55 -14.91 7.19
N ASP A 307 -12.10 -15.07 8.39
CA ASP A 307 -13.46 -14.64 8.73
C ASP A 307 -13.53 -13.13 9.11
N LEU A 308 -12.38 -12.46 9.24
CA LEU A 308 -12.25 -11.10 9.80
C LEU A 308 -12.23 -10.01 8.70
N PRO A 309 -12.91 -8.86 8.90
CA PRO A 309 -12.95 -7.76 7.93
C PRO A 309 -11.60 -7.06 7.68
N GLU A 310 -11.47 -6.43 6.51
CA GLU A 310 -10.20 -5.91 5.94
C GLU A 310 -9.49 -4.83 6.76
N TYR A 311 -10.19 -4.14 7.68
CA TYR A 311 -9.60 -3.14 8.57
C TYR A 311 -8.75 -3.74 9.70
N ILE A 312 -8.58 -5.07 9.80
CA ILE A 312 -7.87 -5.75 10.91
C ILE A 312 -6.37 -5.96 10.63
N ARG A 313 -5.78 -5.19 9.71
CA ARG A 313 -4.33 -5.22 9.42
C ARG A 313 -3.57 -4.19 10.24
N ALA A 314 -2.26 -4.40 10.43
CA ALA A 314 -1.35 -3.50 11.13
C ALA A 314 -1.30 -2.12 10.44
N SER A 315 -2.15 -1.19 10.89
CA SER A 315 -2.33 0.10 10.24
C SER A 315 -2.79 1.16 11.21
N TYR A 316 -2.68 2.42 10.80
CA TYR A 316 -2.80 3.59 11.69
C TYR A 316 -1.81 3.51 12.85
N PRO A 317 -0.50 3.59 12.56
CA PRO A 317 0.53 3.34 13.53
C PRO A 317 0.79 4.54 14.46
N TYR A 318 1.18 4.23 15.68
CA TYR A 318 1.77 5.16 16.64
C TYR A 318 3.18 4.68 17.01
N LEU A 319 4.10 5.63 17.13
CA LEU A 319 5.46 5.41 17.60
C LEU A 319 5.73 6.34 18.78
N TYR A 320 6.13 5.76 19.91
CA TYR A 320 6.47 6.48 21.14
C TYR A 320 7.86 6.05 21.61
N GLU A 321 8.80 6.99 21.70
CA GLU A 321 10.10 6.71 22.33
C GLU A 321 9.91 6.70 23.85
N ARG A 322 9.91 5.50 24.44
CA ARG A 322 9.80 5.34 25.90
C ARG A 322 11.05 5.84 26.61
N ARG A 323 12.21 5.56 26.01
CA ARG A 323 13.56 5.95 26.43
C ARG A 323 14.53 5.76 25.27
N PRO A 324 15.73 6.39 25.30
CA PRO A 324 16.72 6.22 24.23
C PRO A 324 17.01 4.74 23.95
N GLY A 325 16.82 4.31 22.69
CA GLY A 325 17.00 2.92 22.25
C GLY A 325 15.79 1.99 22.49
N GLU A 326 14.66 2.50 22.99
CA GLU A 326 13.43 1.71 23.12
C GLU A 326 12.23 2.52 22.62
N VAL A 327 11.68 2.11 21.48
CA VAL A 327 10.43 2.65 20.94
C VAL A 327 9.31 1.65 21.13
N TRP A 328 8.13 2.14 21.47
CA TRP A 328 6.89 1.39 21.47
C TRP A 328 6.15 1.67 20.17
N ILE A 329 5.74 0.60 19.50
CA ILE A 329 4.97 0.65 18.27
C ILE A 329 3.61 0.02 18.54
N THR A 330 2.56 0.78 18.28
CA THR A 330 1.18 0.30 18.38
C THR A 330 0.38 0.70 17.15
N THR A 331 -0.73 0.02 16.89
CA THR A 331 -1.61 0.33 15.76
C THR A 331 -3.06 0.41 16.23
N MET A 332 -3.85 1.35 15.69
CA MET A 332 -5.30 1.37 15.96
C MET A 332 -5.96 0.09 15.42
N PHE A 333 -5.51 -0.30 14.23
CA PHE A 333 -5.99 -1.45 13.50
C PHE A 333 -4.91 -2.53 13.47
N GLY A 334 -5.31 -3.78 13.69
CA GLY A 334 -4.38 -4.88 13.92
C GLY A 334 -3.80 -4.87 15.34
N ASP A 335 -3.41 -6.05 15.81
CA ASP A 335 -2.94 -6.29 17.18
C ASP A 335 -1.42 -6.09 17.33
N VAL A 336 -0.88 -4.99 16.79
CA VAL A 336 0.54 -4.68 16.98
C VAL A 336 0.69 -3.91 18.29
N ARG A 337 1.30 -4.54 19.29
CA ARG A 337 1.68 -3.93 20.58
C ARG A 337 3.08 -4.39 20.92
N ILE A 338 4.08 -3.67 20.41
CA ILE A 338 5.48 -4.11 20.50
C ILE A 338 6.41 -3.00 20.98
N LYS A 339 7.57 -3.39 21.46
CA LYS A 339 8.72 -2.53 21.66
C LYS A 339 9.95 -3.13 20.98
N LEU A 340 10.85 -2.26 20.50
CA LEU A 340 12.13 -2.64 19.90
C LEU A 340 13.13 -1.47 19.96
N ASP A 341 14.41 -1.77 19.72
CA ASP A 341 15.42 -0.75 19.38
C ASP A 341 15.45 -0.56 17.86
N PRO A 342 15.14 0.63 17.33
CA PRO A 342 15.17 0.88 15.88
C PRO A 342 16.54 0.60 15.24
N LYS A 343 17.64 0.64 16.00
CA LYS A 343 18.98 0.34 15.49
C LYS A 343 19.14 -1.13 15.10
N ASN A 344 18.32 -2.02 15.67
CA ASN A 344 18.39 -3.48 15.43
C ASN A 344 17.46 -3.95 14.30
N LEU A 345 16.89 -3.04 13.49
CA LEU A 345 16.02 -3.40 12.36
C LEU A 345 16.71 -4.26 11.29
N HIS A 346 18.04 -4.26 11.24
CA HIS A 346 18.83 -5.06 10.32
C HIS A 346 19.09 -6.48 10.84
N GLU A 347 18.79 -6.76 12.12
CA GLU A 347 19.06 -8.04 12.78
C GLU A 347 17.91 -9.04 12.59
N GLY A 348 17.54 -9.29 11.33
CA GLY A 348 16.51 -10.23 10.93
C GLY A 348 15.48 -9.61 10.01
N GLU A 349 14.53 -10.43 9.56
CA GLU A 349 13.39 -9.98 8.78
C GLU A 349 12.20 -10.89 9.00
N ILE A 350 10.99 -10.38 8.74
CA ILE A 350 9.79 -11.21 8.70
C ILE A 350 9.81 -12.01 7.38
N PRO A 351 9.66 -13.34 7.40
CA PRO A 351 9.63 -14.14 6.17
C PRO A 351 8.39 -13.80 5.34
N LEU A 352 8.56 -13.81 4.02
CA LEU A 352 7.44 -13.64 3.08
C LEU A 352 6.49 -14.84 3.16
N PRO A 353 5.20 -14.65 2.82
CA PRO A 353 4.26 -15.76 2.76
C PRO A 353 4.61 -16.71 1.60
N PRO A 354 4.02 -17.91 1.55
CA PRO A 354 4.08 -18.76 0.36
C PRO A 354 3.59 -18.00 -0.89
N LEU A 355 4.44 -17.97 -1.92
CA LEU A 355 4.28 -17.12 -3.09
C LEU A 355 4.03 -17.92 -4.36
N VAL A 356 3.04 -17.48 -5.15
CA VAL A 356 2.92 -17.80 -6.58
C VAL A 356 3.41 -16.61 -7.38
N ILE A 357 4.43 -16.79 -8.22
CA ILE A 357 4.96 -15.70 -9.06
C ILE A 357 4.41 -15.81 -10.48
N MET A 358 3.81 -14.73 -10.96
CA MET A 358 3.37 -14.57 -12.34
C MET A 358 4.47 -13.84 -13.12
N PHE A 359 5.34 -14.59 -13.80
CA PHE A 359 6.50 -14.07 -14.49
C PHE A 359 6.23 -13.90 -15.99
N GLY A 360 6.15 -12.66 -16.47
CA GLY A 360 5.80 -12.43 -17.87
C GLY A 360 6.00 -11.01 -18.38
N ASP A 361 5.37 -10.71 -19.51
CA ASP A 361 5.54 -9.45 -20.24
C ASP A 361 4.38 -8.47 -20.01
N SER A 362 4.07 -7.64 -21.02
CA SER A 362 2.98 -6.67 -21.00
C SER A 362 1.58 -7.28 -20.90
N THR A 363 1.43 -8.58 -21.13
CA THR A 363 0.16 -9.32 -20.99
C THR A 363 -0.09 -9.79 -19.55
N THR A 364 0.98 -9.90 -18.76
CA THR A 364 0.94 -10.11 -17.31
C THR A 364 0.84 -8.79 -16.54
N ALA A 365 1.51 -7.75 -17.04
CA ALA A 365 1.63 -6.46 -16.38
C ALA A 365 0.28 -5.76 -16.16
N ARG A 366 0.15 -5.04 -15.04
CA ARG A 366 -1.04 -4.23 -14.73
C ARG A 366 -1.16 -3.03 -15.68
N ARG A 367 -2.41 -2.65 -16.00
CA ARG A 367 -2.78 -1.53 -16.88
C ARG A 367 -3.96 -0.76 -16.28
N PRO A 368 -3.75 -0.02 -15.17
CA PRO A 368 -4.84 0.53 -14.35
C PRO A 368 -5.81 1.44 -15.12
N ASP A 369 -5.35 2.12 -16.17
CA ASP A 369 -6.20 3.00 -17.00
C ASP A 369 -7.07 2.26 -18.03
N GLU A 370 -6.76 0.99 -18.33
CA GLU A 370 -7.39 0.22 -19.42
C GLU A 370 -8.04 -1.10 -18.95
N VAL A 371 -7.57 -1.67 -17.84
CA VAL A 371 -7.97 -2.98 -17.33
C VAL A 371 -8.21 -2.89 -15.82
N LYS A 372 -9.39 -3.31 -15.38
CA LYS A 372 -9.76 -3.26 -13.95
C LYS A 372 -8.98 -4.25 -13.11
N SER A 373 -8.84 -5.49 -13.60
CA SER A 373 -8.12 -6.54 -12.86
C SER A 373 -7.47 -7.54 -13.81
N VAL A 374 -6.15 -7.66 -13.71
CA VAL A 374 -5.37 -8.63 -14.48
C VAL A 374 -5.51 -10.04 -13.91
N TYR A 375 -5.14 -11.05 -14.69
CA TYR A 375 -5.31 -12.46 -14.30
C TYR A 375 -4.56 -12.82 -13.01
N ALA A 376 -3.46 -12.14 -12.68
CA ALA A 376 -2.70 -12.36 -11.45
C ALA A 376 -3.52 -11.97 -10.21
N ASP A 377 -4.20 -10.83 -10.27
CA ASP A 377 -5.06 -10.33 -9.19
C ASP A 377 -6.33 -11.19 -9.08
N ARG A 378 -6.88 -11.64 -10.23
CA ARG A 378 -8.00 -12.58 -10.27
C ARG A 378 -7.62 -13.94 -9.68
N LEU A 379 -6.43 -14.47 -10.01
CA LEU A 379 -5.91 -15.72 -9.45
C LEU A 379 -5.85 -15.65 -7.93
N LYS A 380 -5.36 -14.54 -7.36
CA LYS A 380 -5.35 -14.32 -5.91
C LYS A 380 -6.74 -14.52 -5.31
N LYS A 381 -7.80 -13.97 -5.93
CA LYS A 381 -9.20 -14.16 -5.49
C LYS A 381 -9.63 -15.64 -5.56
N HIS A 382 -9.25 -16.37 -6.62
CA HIS A 382 -9.54 -17.80 -6.73
C HIS A 382 -8.83 -18.63 -5.64
N LEU A 383 -7.57 -18.33 -5.31
CA LEU A 383 -6.85 -19.03 -4.24
C LEU A 383 -7.53 -18.82 -2.88
N ILE A 384 -7.93 -17.59 -2.57
CA ILE A 384 -8.67 -17.26 -1.35
C ILE A 384 -9.99 -18.03 -1.28
N ALA A 385 -10.77 -18.01 -2.37
CA ALA A 385 -12.04 -18.73 -2.44
C ALA A 385 -11.87 -20.26 -2.28
N ALA A 386 -10.71 -20.79 -2.66
CA ALA A 386 -10.35 -22.20 -2.50
C ALA A 386 -9.72 -22.52 -1.12
N GLY A 387 -9.63 -21.55 -0.21
CA GLY A 387 -9.02 -21.74 1.11
C GLY A 387 -7.50 -21.89 1.08
N ILE A 388 -6.83 -21.42 0.01
CA ILE A 388 -5.38 -21.48 -0.14
C ILE A 388 -4.76 -20.15 0.28
N ASP A 389 -3.95 -20.18 1.35
CA ASP A 389 -3.36 -19.00 1.97
C ASP A 389 -2.09 -18.46 1.26
N HIS A 390 -1.92 -18.79 -0.02
CA HIS A 390 -0.82 -18.26 -0.83
C HIS A 390 -1.15 -16.85 -1.30
N THR A 391 -0.11 -16.02 -1.47
CA THR A 391 -0.24 -14.75 -2.17
C THR A 391 0.29 -14.86 -3.60
N VAL A 392 -0.11 -13.92 -4.45
CA VAL A 392 0.32 -13.85 -5.85
C VAL A 392 1.15 -12.60 -6.04
N ALA A 393 2.35 -12.75 -6.61
CA ALA A 393 3.21 -11.64 -7.00
C ALA A 393 3.18 -11.48 -8.53
N ASN A 394 2.75 -10.31 -9.00
CA ASN A 394 2.78 -9.99 -10.42
C ASN A 394 4.17 -9.47 -10.81
N ARG A 395 4.85 -10.18 -11.70
CA ARG A 395 6.16 -9.83 -12.26
C ARG A 395 6.09 -9.66 -13.77
N GLY A 396 4.99 -9.07 -14.24
CA GLY A 396 4.78 -8.64 -15.61
C GLY A 396 5.48 -7.32 -15.90
N VAL A 397 6.35 -7.29 -16.92
CA VAL A 397 7.06 -6.06 -17.32
C VAL A 397 6.76 -5.74 -18.79
N PRO A 398 6.21 -4.55 -19.11
CA PRO A 398 5.90 -4.20 -20.48
C PRO A 398 7.10 -4.31 -21.43
N ALA A 399 6.82 -4.71 -22.68
CA ALA A 399 7.79 -4.84 -23.77
C ALA A 399 8.95 -5.84 -23.54
N ASN A 400 8.98 -6.55 -22.41
CA ASN A 400 10.01 -7.57 -22.15
C ASN A 400 9.76 -8.82 -23.00
N ASP A 401 10.86 -9.43 -23.45
CA ASP A 401 10.95 -10.75 -24.08
C ASP A 401 11.75 -11.69 -23.17
N THR A 402 11.99 -12.93 -23.60
CA THR A 402 12.71 -13.93 -22.79
C THR A 402 14.18 -13.57 -22.54
N SER A 403 14.81 -12.72 -23.35
CA SER A 403 16.17 -12.24 -23.07
C SER A 403 16.17 -11.30 -21.86
N HIS A 404 15.17 -10.42 -21.78
CA HIS A 404 14.96 -9.60 -20.59
C HIS A 404 14.55 -10.43 -19.38
N ALA A 405 13.74 -11.48 -19.58
CA ALA A 405 13.36 -12.42 -18.53
C ALA A 405 14.61 -13.05 -17.88
N MET A 406 15.57 -13.51 -18.68
CA MET A 406 16.84 -14.03 -18.16
C MET A 406 17.60 -13.03 -17.29
N ALA A 407 17.64 -11.76 -17.71
CA ALA A 407 18.36 -10.71 -16.98
C ALA A 407 17.75 -10.39 -15.61
N ARG A 408 16.44 -10.54 -15.45
CA ARG A 408 15.71 -10.19 -14.21
C ARG A 408 15.29 -11.39 -13.36
N PHE A 409 15.46 -12.62 -13.85
CA PHE A 409 14.95 -13.84 -13.21
C PHE A 409 15.40 -13.99 -11.74
N ASP A 410 16.65 -13.65 -11.44
CA ASP A 410 17.20 -13.78 -10.08
C ASP A 410 16.48 -12.83 -9.11
N GLY A 411 16.29 -11.57 -9.50
CA GLY A 411 15.67 -10.55 -8.67
C GLY A 411 14.15 -10.67 -8.60
N ASP A 412 13.49 -11.02 -9.70
CA ASP A 412 12.02 -11.08 -9.78
C ASP A 412 11.44 -12.42 -9.38
N VAL A 413 12.23 -13.51 -9.38
CA VAL A 413 11.74 -14.85 -9.09
C VAL A 413 12.54 -15.51 -7.96
N LEU A 414 13.84 -15.74 -8.15
CA LEU A 414 14.59 -16.57 -7.21
C LEU A 414 14.79 -15.93 -5.84
N ALA A 415 14.90 -14.60 -5.77
CA ALA A 415 15.03 -13.85 -4.51
C ALA A 415 13.85 -14.07 -3.54
N PHE A 416 12.71 -14.54 -4.06
CA PHE A 416 11.48 -14.74 -3.30
C PHE A 416 11.23 -16.18 -2.84
N ASN A 417 12.06 -17.14 -3.29
CA ASN A 417 11.89 -18.57 -3.02
C ASN A 417 10.42 -19.05 -3.15
N PRO A 418 9.79 -18.89 -4.33
CA PRO A 418 8.36 -19.09 -4.50
C PRO A 418 7.94 -20.56 -4.39
N SER A 419 6.68 -20.78 -4.00
CA SER A 419 6.04 -22.10 -4.01
C SER A 419 5.70 -22.59 -5.42
N LEU A 420 5.53 -21.66 -6.37
CA LEU A 420 5.14 -21.93 -7.76
C LEU A 420 5.50 -20.74 -8.66
N VAL A 421 5.93 -21.00 -9.88
CA VAL A 421 6.13 -19.97 -10.91
C VAL A 421 5.26 -20.27 -12.12
N VAL A 422 4.54 -19.26 -12.60
CA VAL A 422 3.78 -19.31 -13.86
C VAL A 422 4.46 -18.37 -14.85
N ILE A 423 4.79 -18.88 -16.04
CA ILE A 423 5.58 -18.15 -17.04
C ILE A 423 4.76 -17.90 -18.30
N GLN A 424 4.68 -16.64 -18.72
CA GLN A 424 4.04 -16.25 -19.99
C GLN A 424 4.91 -15.23 -20.75
N PHE A 425 5.47 -15.67 -21.88
CA PHE A 425 6.23 -14.85 -22.84
C PHE A 425 5.97 -15.35 -24.26
N GLY A 426 6.43 -14.60 -25.27
CA GLY A 426 6.41 -15.03 -26.66
C GLY A 426 5.85 -13.99 -27.62
N LEU A 427 5.04 -13.02 -27.15
CA LEU A 427 4.50 -11.96 -28.00
C LEU A 427 5.60 -10.99 -28.46
N ASN A 428 6.42 -10.51 -27.53
CA ASN A 428 7.54 -9.62 -27.86
C ASN A 428 8.66 -10.39 -28.58
N ASP A 429 8.94 -11.62 -28.18
CA ASP A 429 9.94 -12.49 -28.79
C ASP A 429 9.67 -12.70 -30.29
N ALA A 430 8.42 -13.02 -30.62
CA ALA A 430 7.96 -13.31 -31.97
C ALA A 430 7.89 -12.09 -32.91
N ALA A 431 7.94 -10.87 -32.37
CA ALA A 431 7.78 -9.66 -33.16
C ALA A 431 9.01 -9.39 -34.06
N VAL A 432 8.76 -9.05 -35.31
CA VAL A 432 9.77 -8.54 -36.28
C VAL A 432 9.57 -7.03 -36.41
N ASP A 433 10.52 -6.25 -35.91
CA ASP A 433 10.44 -4.78 -35.92
C ASP A 433 10.79 -4.20 -37.31
N VAL A 434 9.88 -4.35 -38.29
CA VAL A 434 10.04 -3.87 -39.67
C VAL A 434 10.11 -2.35 -39.80
N TRP A 435 9.69 -1.61 -38.77
CA TRP A 435 9.73 -0.15 -38.68
C TRP A 435 11.09 0.43 -38.28
N ARG A 436 12.06 -0.42 -37.89
CA ARG A 436 13.42 0.03 -37.55
C ARG A 436 14.21 0.41 -38.79
N GLU A 437 15.33 1.11 -38.57
CA GLU A 437 16.28 1.46 -39.62
C GLU A 437 17.68 0.85 -39.32
N PRO A 438 18.14 -0.15 -40.11
CA PRO A 438 17.40 -0.85 -41.17
C PRO A 438 16.28 -1.75 -40.61
N PRO A 439 15.25 -2.09 -41.43
CA PRO A 439 14.17 -2.99 -41.01
C PRO A 439 14.69 -4.33 -40.50
N ALA A 440 14.14 -4.82 -39.39
CA ALA A 440 14.46 -6.16 -38.91
C ALA A 440 13.94 -7.22 -39.89
N THR A 441 14.71 -8.28 -40.08
CA THR A 441 14.37 -9.41 -40.99
C THR A 441 14.02 -10.69 -40.23
N ALA A 442 14.13 -10.67 -38.90
CA ALA A 442 13.90 -11.81 -38.03
C ALA A 442 13.26 -11.36 -36.70
N PRO A 443 12.64 -12.28 -35.94
CA PRO A 443 12.04 -11.98 -34.63
C PRO A 443 13.06 -11.39 -33.64
N ARG A 444 12.59 -10.60 -32.67
CA ARG A 444 13.44 -9.97 -31.63
C ARG A 444 14.28 -10.99 -30.86
N VAL A 445 13.71 -12.16 -30.59
CA VAL A 445 14.41 -13.32 -30.04
C VAL A 445 14.13 -14.48 -30.98
N SER A 446 15.14 -15.23 -31.43
CA SER A 446 14.89 -16.37 -32.31
C SER A 446 14.10 -17.46 -31.58
N GLN A 447 13.36 -18.31 -32.30
CA GLN A 447 12.60 -19.40 -31.68
C GLN A 447 13.52 -20.36 -30.90
N ALA A 448 14.75 -20.58 -31.39
CA ALA A 448 15.75 -21.39 -30.70
C ALA A 448 16.20 -20.74 -29.38
N ASP A 449 16.49 -19.44 -29.40
CA ASP A 449 16.92 -18.72 -28.19
C ASP A 449 15.76 -18.57 -27.19
N TYR A 450 14.53 -18.37 -27.67
CA TYR A 450 13.32 -18.36 -26.83
C TYR A 450 13.17 -19.66 -26.04
N ILE A 451 13.32 -20.80 -26.71
CA ILE A 451 13.25 -22.12 -26.06
C ILE A 451 14.44 -22.33 -25.13
N ALA A 452 15.66 -21.98 -25.54
CA ALA A 452 16.85 -22.11 -24.70
C ALA A 452 16.76 -21.26 -23.42
N ASN A 453 16.23 -20.04 -23.51
CA ASN A 453 15.99 -19.16 -22.36
C ASN A 453 14.97 -19.78 -21.40
N LEU A 454 13.84 -20.27 -21.91
CA LEU A 454 12.80 -20.88 -21.08
C LEU A 454 13.25 -22.20 -20.46
N GLU A 455 13.98 -23.05 -21.21
CA GLU A 455 14.64 -24.25 -20.66
C GLU A 455 15.59 -23.89 -19.53
N SER A 456 16.42 -22.86 -19.72
CA SER A 456 17.34 -22.41 -18.66
C SER A 456 16.59 -21.97 -17.41
N ILE A 457 15.46 -21.25 -17.55
CA ILE A 457 14.62 -20.84 -16.42
C ILE A 457 14.00 -22.06 -15.72
N ILE A 458 13.39 -22.97 -16.49
CA ILE A 458 12.75 -24.18 -15.98
C ILE A 458 13.75 -25.05 -15.22
N ASN A 459 14.94 -25.27 -15.77
CA ASN A 459 15.99 -26.06 -15.13
C ASN A 459 16.40 -25.46 -13.79
N ARG A 460 16.60 -24.14 -13.72
CA ARG A 460 16.95 -23.43 -12.47
C ARG A 460 15.85 -23.51 -11.40
N LEU A 461 14.58 -23.57 -11.81
CA LEU A 461 13.44 -23.79 -10.89
C LEU A 461 13.37 -25.25 -10.42
N LYS A 462 13.51 -26.22 -11.33
CA LYS A 462 13.50 -27.65 -11.02
C LYS A 462 14.64 -28.06 -10.09
N GLU A 463 15.85 -27.50 -10.28
CA GLU A 463 17.00 -27.68 -9.39
C GLU A 463 16.70 -27.28 -7.94
N ARG A 464 15.76 -26.35 -7.74
CA ARG A 464 15.28 -25.88 -6.43
C ARG A 464 14.01 -26.57 -5.96
N GLY A 465 13.49 -27.52 -6.74
CA GLY A 465 12.22 -28.19 -6.46
C GLY A 465 11.00 -27.29 -6.61
N ILE A 466 11.12 -26.15 -7.30
CA ILE A 466 10.03 -25.19 -7.51
C ILE A 466 9.22 -25.64 -8.73
N PRO A 467 7.92 -25.95 -8.59
CA PRO A 467 7.06 -26.28 -9.72
C PRO A 467 6.90 -25.10 -10.68
N VAL A 468 6.66 -25.40 -11.95
CA VAL A 468 6.48 -24.40 -13.01
C VAL A 468 5.26 -24.72 -13.85
N ILE A 469 4.51 -23.68 -14.24
CA ILE A 469 3.45 -23.74 -15.26
C ILE A 469 3.89 -22.85 -16.41
N LEU A 470 3.76 -23.36 -17.65
CA LEU A 470 3.97 -22.57 -18.85
C LEU A 470 2.65 -22.10 -19.44
N MET A 471 2.65 -20.93 -20.07
CA MET A 471 1.51 -20.38 -20.78
C MET A 471 1.91 -19.99 -22.19
N THR A 472 1.09 -20.35 -23.18
CA THR A 472 1.30 -19.86 -24.56
C THR A 472 1.01 -18.35 -24.64
N PRO A 473 1.67 -17.62 -25.57
CA PRO A 473 1.30 -16.22 -25.83
C PRO A 473 -0.14 -16.13 -26.35
N ASN A 474 -0.90 -15.10 -25.95
CA ASN A 474 -2.22 -14.86 -26.54
C ASN A 474 -2.10 -14.42 -28.02
N ARG A 475 -3.20 -14.56 -28.76
CA ARG A 475 -3.29 -14.02 -30.14
C ARG A 475 -3.40 -12.51 -30.12
N MET A 476 -2.94 -11.86 -31.19
CA MET A 476 -3.14 -10.43 -31.44
C MET A 476 -3.60 -10.15 -32.87
N TYR A 477 -4.19 -8.97 -33.08
CA TYR A 477 -4.84 -8.58 -34.32
C TYR A 477 -4.47 -7.15 -34.70
N TRP A 478 -4.76 -6.78 -35.95
CA TRP A 478 -4.52 -5.44 -36.45
C TRP A 478 -5.37 -4.40 -35.71
N SER A 479 -4.70 -3.38 -35.19
CA SER A 479 -5.28 -2.08 -34.84
C SER A 479 -4.76 -1.02 -35.81
N PRO A 480 -5.39 0.16 -35.91
CA PRO A 480 -4.87 1.26 -36.72
C PRO A 480 -3.41 1.59 -36.41
N LEU A 481 -3.03 1.58 -35.13
CA LEU A 481 -1.66 1.82 -34.65
C LEU A 481 -0.66 0.76 -35.13
N LEU A 482 -1.09 -0.50 -35.27
CA LEU A 482 -0.22 -1.57 -35.75
C LEU A 482 -0.08 -1.54 -37.26
N LEU A 483 -1.15 -1.28 -38.00
CA LEU A 483 -1.12 -1.18 -39.46
C LEU A 483 -0.16 -0.06 -39.89
N GLU A 484 -0.18 1.09 -39.22
CA GLU A 484 0.74 2.19 -39.51
C GLU A 484 2.22 1.79 -39.39
N ARG A 485 2.56 0.88 -38.48
CA ARG A 485 3.95 0.50 -38.19
C ARG A 485 4.41 -0.80 -38.83
N TYR A 486 3.50 -1.72 -39.08
CA TYR A 486 3.83 -3.11 -39.42
C TYR A 486 3.17 -3.59 -40.72
N ASP A 487 2.37 -2.78 -41.43
CA ASP A 487 1.84 -3.16 -42.75
C ASP A 487 2.92 -3.09 -43.83
N THR A 488 3.92 -3.97 -43.71
CA THR A 488 5.07 -4.13 -44.59
C THR A 488 5.59 -5.56 -44.44
N ALA A 489 6.10 -6.11 -45.54
CA ALA A 489 6.66 -7.46 -45.56
C ALA A 489 7.67 -7.69 -44.40
N PRO A 490 7.58 -8.82 -43.67
CA PRO A 490 6.83 -10.04 -44.03
C PRO A 490 5.36 -10.04 -43.60
N TYR A 491 4.85 -8.98 -42.98
CA TYR A 491 3.44 -8.88 -42.61
C TYR A 491 2.57 -8.39 -43.77
N ASP A 492 1.29 -8.74 -43.68
CA ASP A 492 0.23 -8.33 -44.60
C ASP A 492 -0.95 -7.80 -43.78
N GLY A 493 -1.12 -6.47 -43.75
CA GLY A 493 -2.19 -5.79 -43.03
C GLY A 493 -3.59 -6.13 -43.51
N SER A 494 -3.72 -6.68 -44.73
CA SER A 494 -5.01 -7.15 -45.26
C SER A 494 -5.42 -8.52 -44.72
N ASN A 495 -4.46 -9.31 -44.21
CA ASN A 495 -4.71 -10.59 -43.57
C ASN A 495 -4.77 -10.42 -42.03
N PRO A 496 -5.95 -10.56 -41.39
CA PRO A 496 -6.12 -10.41 -39.95
C PRO A 496 -5.26 -11.35 -39.10
N GLU A 497 -4.85 -12.49 -39.67
CA GLU A 497 -4.07 -13.53 -38.98
C GLU A 497 -2.56 -13.44 -39.28
N SER A 498 -2.12 -12.41 -40.01
CA SER A 498 -0.74 -12.31 -40.50
C SER A 498 0.30 -12.40 -39.36
N PHE A 499 0.11 -11.69 -38.25
CA PHE A 499 0.99 -11.81 -37.08
C PHE A 499 0.99 -13.23 -36.48
N ASN A 500 -0.20 -13.82 -36.38
CA ASN A 500 -0.35 -15.08 -35.67
C ASN A 500 0.24 -16.24 -36.47
N GLN A 501 -0.12 -16.35 -37.75
CA GLN A 501 0.34 -17.43 -38.63
C GLN A 501 1.84 -17.36 -38.92
N LEU A 502 2.40 -16.16 -39.02
CA LEU A 502 3.80 -15.98 -39.37
C LEU A 502 4.72 -16.33 -38.19
N HIS A 503 4.38 -15.87 -36.98
CA HIS A 503 5.27 -16.04 -35.83
C HIS A 503 4.56 -16.59 -34.59
N ILE A 504 3.49 -15.97 -34.07
CA ILE A 504 2.97 -16.31 -32.73
C ILE A 504 2.55 -17.79 -32.61
N ASP A 505 1.93 -18.36 -33.65
CA ASP A 505 1.49 -19.77 -33.65
C ASP A 505 2.69 -20.74 -33.61
N ASN A 506 3.81 -20.36 -34.23
CA ASN A 506 5.06 -21.13 -34.15
C ASN A 506 5.69 -21.07 -32.75
N TYR A 507 5.65 -19.92 -32.08
CA TYR A 507 6.13 -19.79 -30.69
C TYR A 507 5.21 -20.51 -29.71
N ALA A 508 3.89 -20.44 -29.91
CA ALA A 508 2.93 -21.20 -29.12
C ALA A 508 3.10 -22.72 -29.31
N ALA A 509 3.35 -23.19 -30.53
CA ALA A 509 3.68 -24.59 -30.81
C ALA A 509 4.98 -25.03 -30.11
N ALA A 510 6.04 -24.23 -30.23
CA ALA A 510 7.30 -24.53 -29.55
C ALA A 510 7.15 -24.53 -28.02
N MET A 511 6.28 -23.68 -27.46
CA MET A 511 5.97 -23.70 -26.04
C MET A 511 5.21 -24.96 -25.61
N ARG A 512 4.27 -25.46 -26.43
CA ARG A 512 3.59 -26.75 -26.20
C ARG A 512 4.59 -27.90 -26.19
N ASP A 513 5.49 -27.94 -27.17
CA ASP A 513 6.51 -28.97 -27.29
C ASP A 513 7.49 -28.93 -26.10
N LEU A 514 7.88 -27.72 -25.66
CA LEU A 514 8.72 -27.56 -24.48
C LEU A 514 8.01 -28.05 -23.22
N ALA A 515 6.75 -27.66 -23.01
CA ALA A 515 5.98 -28.08 -21.84
C ALA A 515 5.87 -29.62 -21.76
N ALA A 516 5.59 -30.26 -22.89
CA ALA A 516 5.53 -31.72 -22.98
C ALA A 516 6.90 -32.38 -22.76
N ARG A 517 7.97 -31.83 -23.36
CA ARG A 517 9.35 -32.33 -23.19
C ARG A 517 9.81 -32.24 -21.74
N GLU A 518 9.49 -31.14 -21.08
CA GLU A 518 9.89 -30.87 -19.70
C GLU A 518 8.94 -31.48 -18.67
N ASP A 519 7.82 -32.10 -19.09
CA ASP A 519 6.77 -32.64 -18.21
C ASP A 519 6.27 -31.57 -17.21
N VAL A 520 5.93 -30.39 -17.73
CA VAL A 520 5.39 -29.28 -16.95
C VAL A 520 3.98 -28.91 -17.43
N PRO A 521 3.03 -28.56 -16.54
CA PRO A 521 1.70 -28.16 -16.96
C PRO A 521 1.70 -26.96 -17.92
N LEU A 522 0.80 -27.00 -18.89
CA LEU A 522 0.61 -25.94 -19.88
C LEU A 522 -0.81 -25.36 -19.79
N ILE A 523 -0.91 -24.03 -19.76
CA ILE A 523 -2.16 -23.31 -20.03
C ILE A 523 -2.08 -22.72 -21.44
N ASP A 524 -2.88 -23.28 -22.36
CA ASP A 524 -2.83 -22.87 -23.76
C ASP A 524 -3.78 -21.71 -24.06
N VAL A 525 -3.34 -20.50 -23.72
CA VAL A 525 -4.09 -19.24 -23.95
C VAL A 525 -4.33 -19.00 -25.44
N ASN A 526 -3.33 -19.30 -26.30
CA ASN A 526 -3.45 -19.18 -27.75
C ASN A 526 -4.63 -20.02 -28.28
N GLN A 527 -4.72 -21.29 -27.88
CA GLN A 527 -5.80 -22.18 -28.31
C GLN A 527 -7.15 -21.78 -27.70
N ALA A 528 -7.18 -21.42 -26.42
CA ALA A 528 -8.41 -20.97 -25.77
C ALA A 528 -9.03 -19.74 -26.46
N TYR A 529 -8.19 -18.86 -27.00
CA TYR A 529 -8.66 -17.74 -27.81
C TYR A 529 -9.29 -18.24 -29.12
N LEU A 530 -8.62 -19.13 -29.87
CA LEU A 530 -9.17 -19.72 -31.09
C LEU A 530 -10.53 -20.40 -30.85
N ASP A 531 -10.64 -21.18 -29.78
CA ASP A 531 -11.84 -21.95 -29.46
C ASP A 531 -13.04 -21.06 -29.10
N SER A 532 -12.81 -19.78 -28.79
CA SER A 532 -13.87 -18.81 -28.51
C SER A 532 -14.61 -18.30 -29.76
N GLY A 533 -14.15 -18.67 -30.96
CA GLY A 533 -14.69 -18.23 -32.24
C GLY A 533 -14.21 -16.83 -32.66
N ASP A 534 -14.33 -15.82 -31.80
CA ASP A 534 -13.76 -14.49 -32.04
C ASP A 534 -12.81 -14.04 -30.92
N PRO A 535 -11.49 -14.32 -31.07
CA PRO A 535 -10.46 -13.89 -30.12
C PRO A 535 -10.42 -12.39 -29.81
N ARG A 536 -10.87 -11.54 -30.74
CA ARG A 536 -10.75 -10.07 -30.60
C ARG A 536 -11.59 -9.53 -29.45
N GLN A 537 -12.64 -10.26 -29.06
CA GLN A 537 -13.50 -9.89 -27.93
C GLN A 537 -12.73 -9.84 -26.59
N PHE A 538 -11.59 -10.51 -26.51
CA PHE A 538 -10.75 -10.58 -25.31
C PHE A 538 -9.60 -9.58 -25.30
N LEU A 539 -9.49 -8.72 -26.30
CA LEU A 539 -8.40 -7.76 -26.45
C LEU A 539 -8.89 -6.34 -26.28
N LEU A 540 -7.99 -5.45 -25.85
CA LEU A 540 -8.26 -4.01 -25.79
C LEU A 540 -8.47 -3.45 -27.19
N THR A 541 -9.62 -2.81 -27.42
CA THR A 541 -10.01 -2.23 -28.73
C THR A 541 -8.95 -1.34 -29.36
N ARG A 542 -8.26 -0.56 -28.52
CA ARG A 542 -7.25 0.42 -28.96
C ARG A 542 -6.03 -0.22 -29.62
N CYS A 543 -5.54 -1.34 -29.08
CA CYS A 543 -4.27 -1.93 -29.52
C CYS A 543 -4.44 -3.28 -30.22
N MET A 544 -5.48 -4.04 -29.89
CA MET A 544 -5.70 -5.41 -30.38
C MET A 544 -4.55 -6.38 -30.04
N GLN A 545 -3.82 -6.16 -28.94
CA GLN A 545 -2.72 -7.04 -28.51
C GLN A 545 -2.85 -7.49 -27.05
N HIS A 546 -3.21 -6.53 -26.18
CA HIS A 546 -3.27 -6.77 -24.74
C HIS A 546 -4.66 -7.26 -24.36
N PRO A 547 -4.77 -8.24 -23.45
CA PRO A 547 -6.06 -8.69 -22.95
C PRO A 547 -6.86 -7.54 -22.30
N ASN A 548 -8.17 -7.54 -22.51
CA ASN A 548 -9.10 -6.74 -21.71
C ASN A 548 -9.55 -7.53 -20.47
N ASP A 549 -10.46 -6.99 -19.66
CA ASP A 549 -10.96 -7.69 -18.46
C ASP A 549 -11.55 -9.08 -18.75
N ALA A 550 -12.25 -9.26 -19.88
CA ALA A 550 -12.79 -10.57 -20.26
C ALA A 550 -11.67 -11.56 -20.63
N GLY A 551 -10.63 -11.10 -21.33
CA GLY A 551 -9.44 -11.90 -21.62
C GLY A 551 -8.67 -12.29 -20.36
N HIS A 552 -8.44 -11.36 -19.45
CA HIS A 552 -7.81 -11.66 -18.16
C HIS A 552 -8.65 -12.60 -17.30
N LYS A 553 -9.98 -12.48 -17.34
CA LYS A 553 -10.88 -13.44 -16.67
C LYS A 553 -10.73 -14.84 -17.25
N LEU A 554 -10.78 -14.99 -18.59
CA LEU A 554 -10.61 -16.27 -19.25
C LEU A 554 -9.30 -16.94 -18.85
N VAL A 555 -8.20 -16.19 -18.87
CA VAL A 555 -6.87 -16.70 -18.47
C VAL A 555 -6.86 -17.14 -17.00
N ALA A 556 -7.42 -16.35 -16.10
CA ALA A 556 -7.50 -16.70 -14.68
C ALA A 556 -8.33 -17.97 -14.43
N ASP A 557 -9.47 -18.12 -15.12
CA ASP A 557 -10.35 -19.28 -15.01
C ASP A 557 -9.68 -20.58 -15.49
N LEU A 558 -8.84 -20.48 -16.54
CA LEU A 558 -8.03 -21.62 -17.02
C LEU A 558 -6.90 -21.98 -16.06
N LEU A 559 -6.25 -20.97 -15.49
CA LEU A 559 -5.07 -21.14 -14.64
C LEU A 559 -5.42 -21.64 -13.23
N ALA A 560 -6.50 -21.11 -12.64
CA ALA A 560 -6.83 -21.33 -11.23
C ALA A 560 -6.93 -22.82 -10.84
N PRO A 561 -7.66 -23.70 -11.57
CA PRO A 561 -7.75 -25.12 -11.20
C PRO A 561 -6.39 -25.82 -11.18
N VAL A 562 -5.50 -25.49 -12.11
CA VAL A 562 -4.16 -26.10 -12.21
C VAL A 562 -3.28 -25.65 -11.05
N VAL A 563 -3.28 -24.35 -10.75
CA VAL A 563 -2.53 -23.80 -9.61
C VAL A 563 -3.02 -24.39 -8.30
N ILE A 564 -4.34 -24.39 -8.06
CA ILE A 564 -4.98 -24.92 -6.85
C ILE A 564 -4.56 -26.38 -6.62
N ASN A 565 -4.66 -27.21 -7.65
CA ASN A 565 -4.30 -28.63 -7.57
C ASN A 565 -2.82 -28.84 -7.24
N LEU A 566 -1.90 -28.09 -7.86
CA LEU A 566 -0.47 -28.19 -7.59
C LEU A 566 -0.12 -27.79 -6.15
N LEU A 567 -0.69 -26.68 -5.67
CA LEU A 567 -0.44 -26.20 -4.31
C LEU A 567 -1.00 -27.17 -3.26
N GLN A 568 -2.19 -27.73 -3.48
CA GLN A 568 -2.76 -28.75 -2.59
C GLN A 568 -1.95 -30.05 -2.58
N ALA A 569 -1.45 -30.50 -3.74
CA ALA A 569 -0.60 -31.68 -3.84
C ALA A 569 0.77 -31.50 -3.18
N GLY A 570 1.32 -30.27 -3.21
CA GLY A 570 2.56 -29.91 -2.50
C GLY A 570 2.39 -29.97 -0.99
N SER A 571 1.32 -29.38 -0.45
CA SER A 571 1.02 -29.36 0.99
C SER A 571 0.78 -30.75 1.60
N ALA A 572 0.38 -31.75 0.80
CA ALA A 572 0.19 -33.13 1.27
C ALA A 572 1.50 -33.93 1.40
N LYS A 573 2.62 -33.42 0.86
CA LYS A 573 3.93 -34.08 0.86
C LYS A 573 4.92 -33.48 1.88
N SER A 574 4.63 -32.29 2.40
CA SER A 574 5.31 -31.63 3.52
C SER A 574 4.68 -32.02 4.85
#